data_AF-A0A6G2D6B4-F1
#
_entry.id   AF-A0A6G2D6B4-F1
#
_cell.length_a   1.000
_cell.length_b   1.000
_cell.length_c   1.000
_cell.angle_alpha   90.00
_cell.angle_beta   90.00
_cell.angle_gamma   90.00
#
_symmetry.space_group_name_H-M   'P 1'
#
loop_
_entity.id
_entity.type
_entity.pdbx_description
1 polymer ?
#
loop_
_entity_poly.entity_id
_entity_poly.type
_entity_poly.pdbx_seq_one_letter_code
_entity_poly.pdbx_strand_id
1 'polypeptide(L)'
;VGIINITADQRPRVRHIGDVFLGIKKAYWGNGLGSVLMEEAIEWAKSSGSIRRLQLTVQKRNLAAVHLYEKMGFIIEGLQERGACIEGGEFL
;
A
#
# COMPACT_ATOMS: atom_id res chain seq x y z
N VAL A 1 -11.65 12.58 -0.76
CA VAL A 1 -12.11 11.69 -1.86
C VAL A 1 -11.30 10.39 -1.85
N GLY A 2 -9.96 10.50 -1.85
CA GLY A 2 -9.06 9.44 -1.39
C GLY A 2 -7.95 10.02 -0.51
N ILE A 3 -7.12 9.16 0.06
CA ILE A 3 -5.92 9.49 0.83
C ILE A 3 -4.83 8.47 0.51
N ILE A 4 -3.60 8.93 0.38
CA ILE A 4 -2.41 8.09 0.41
C ILE A 4 -1.46 8.62 1.50
N ASN A 5 -0.81 7.71 2.20
CA ASN A 5 0.15 8.04 3.26
C ASN A 5 1.35 7.10 3.17
N ILE A 6 2.53 7.63 3.48
CA ILE A 6 3.77 6.88 3.65
C ILE A 6 4.29 7.17 5.05
N THR A 7 4.46 6.13 5.86
CA THR A 7 5.13 6.21 7.17
C THR A 7 6.44 5.46 7.16
N ALA A 8 7.40 5.88 7.99
CA ALA A 8 8.66 5.17 8.17
C ALA A 8 9.10 5.23 9.65
N ASP A 9 9.70 4.15 10.14
CA ASP A 9 10.37 4.13 11.45
C ASP A 9 11.61 5.07 11.40
N GLN A 10 12.01 5.64 12.54
CA GLN A 10 13.15 6.54 12.65
C GLN A 10 14.49 5.80 12.85
N ARG A 11 14.45 4.50 13.16
CA ARG A 11 15.65 3.69 13.40
C ARG A 11 16.49 3.57 12.12
N PRO A 12 17.82 3.85 12.17
CA PRO A 12 18.68 3.85 10.98
C PRO A 12 18.61 2.59 10.11
N ARG A 13 18.41 1.41 10.71
CA ARG A 13 18.33 0.12 10.00
C ARG A 13 17.11 0.03 9.06
N VAL A 14 16.00 0.70 9.38
CA VAL A 14 14.72 0.55 8.66
C VAL A 14 14.11 1.87 8.18
N ARG A 15 14.71 3.02 8.51
CA ARG A 15 14.20 4.36 8.12
C ARG A 15 14.04 4.61 6.62
N HIS A 16 14.63 3.75 5.80
CA HIS A 16 14.55 3.82 4.34
C HIS A 16 13.34 3.06 3.77
N ILE A 17 12.56 2.39 4.62
CA ILE A 17 11.39 1.59 4.25
C ILE A 17 10.14 2.41 4.59
N GLY A 18 9.35 2.71 3.56
CA GLY A 18 8.07 3.39 3.69
C GLY A 18 6.90 2.40 3.65
N ASP A 19 6.10 2.38 4.71
CA ASP A 19 4.82 1.66 4.75
C ASP A 19 3.73 2.52 4.11
N VAL A 20 3.09 1.98 3.08
CA VAL A 20 2.08 2.69 2.29
C VAL A 20 0.68 2.34 2.78
N PHE A 21 -0.14 3.37 2.99
CA PHE A 21 -1.58 3.25 3.17
C PHE A 21 -2.31 4.02 2.06
N LEU A 22 -3.24 3.37 1.37
CA LEU A 22 -4.08 3.99 0.33
C LEU A 22 -5.54 3.65 0.58
N GLY A 23 -6.40 4.66 0.59
CA GLY A 23 -7.84 4.51 0.77
C GLY A 23 -8.62 5.45 -0.12
N ILE A 24 -9.65 4.94 -0.80
CA ILE A 24 -10.55 5.72 -1.65
C ILE A 24 -11.99 5.44 -1.22
N LYS A 25 -12.81 6.49 -1.12
CA LYS A 25 -14.24 6.31 -0.87
C LYS A 25 -14.86 5.48 -2.00
N LYS A 26 -15.69 4.48 -1.65
CA LYS A 26 -16.30 3.53 -2.60
C LYS A 26 -16.99 4.19 -3.80
N ALA A 27 -17.64 5.35 -3.58
CA ALA A 27 -18.31 6.12 -4.63
C ALA A 27 -17.39 6.59 -5.78
N TYR A 28 -16.07 6.52 -5.59
CA TYR A 28 -15.06 6.97 -6.57
C TYR A 28 -14.15 5.84 -7.06
N TRP A 29 -14.46 4.58 -6.72
CA TRP A 29 -13.72 3.43 -7.26
C TRP A 29 -13.91 3.31 -8.78
N GLY A 30 -12.97 2.66 -9.47
CA GLY A 30 -13.02 2.46 -10.92
C GLY A 30 -12.67 3.69 -11.77
N ASN A 31 -12.39 4.84 -11.16
CA ASN A 31 -12.09 6.10 -11.87
C ASN A 31 -10.58 6.42 -11.95
N GLY A 32 -9.70 5.44 -11.74
CA GLY A 32 -8.24 5.63 -11.84
C GLY A 32 -7.57 6.38 -10.68
N LEU A 33 -8.33 6.94 -9.73
CA LEU A 33 -7.78 7.71 -8.60
C LEU A 33 -6.70 6.97 -7.78
N GLY A 34 -6.80 5.64 -7.65
CA GLY A 34 -5.81 4.84 -6.94
C GLY A 34 -4.47 4.78 -7.64
N SER A 35 -4.48 4.72 -8.97
CA SER A 35 -3.26 4.79 -9.78
C SER A 35 -2.62 6.16 -9.65
N VAL A 36 -3.39 7.23 -9.81
CA VAL A 36 -2.89 8.61 -9.69
C VAL A 36 -2.23 8.84 -8.32
N LEU A 37 -2.90 8.47 -7.23
CA LEU A 37 -2.33 8.65 -5.88
C LEU A 37 -1.06 7.82 -5.68
N MET A 38 -1.03 6.57 -6.15
CA MET A 38 0.13 5.70 -6.01
C MET A 38 1.33 6.17 -6.86
N GLU A 39 1.08 6.63 -8.09
CA GLU A 39 2.11 7.19 -8.97
C GLU A 39 2.81 8.39 -8.30
N GLU A 40 2.03 9.34 -7.77
CA GLU A 40 2.54 10.50 -7.03
C GLU A 40 3.33 10.09 -5.77
N ALA A 41 2.84 9.09 -5.03
CA ALA A 41 3.53 8.60 -3.84
C ALA A 41 4.86 7.91 -4.16
N ILE A 42 4.92 7.13 -5.25
CA ILE A 42 6.15 6.52 -5.74
C ILE A 42 7.14 7.60 -6.18
N GLU A 43 6.69 8.62 -6.89
CA GLU A 43 7.56 9.72 -7.34
C GLU A 43 8.09 10.54 -6.17
N TRP A 44 7.23 10.87 -5.21
CA TRP A 44 7.66 11.51 -3.96
C TRP A 44 8.71 10.65 -3.24
N ALA A 45 8.49 9.34 -3.11
CA ALA A 45 9.43 8.44 -2.44
C ALA A 45 10.81 8.44 -3.13
N LYS A 46 10.85 8.42 -4.47
CA LYS A 46 12.10 8.54 -5.24
C LYS A 46 12.82 9.87 -5.00
N SER A 47 12.08 10.97 -4.95
CA SER A 47 12.65 12.32 -4.73
C SER A 47 13.07 12.60 -3.28
N SER A 48 12.55 11.83 -2.31
CA SER A 48 12.73 12.09 -0.87
C SER A 48 14.19 12.00 -0.39
N GLY A 49 15.04 11.28 -1.14
CA GLY A 49 16.43 10.98 -0.79
C GLY A 49 16.62 9.99 0.38
N SER A 50 15.58 9.77 1.19
CA SER A 50 15.61 8.92 2.39
C SER A 50 14.92 7.57 2.19
N ILE A 51 13.80 7.52 1.45
CA ILE A 51 13.07 6.29 1.17
C ILE A 51 13.71 5.56 -0.02
N ARG A 52 13.91 4.25 0.13
CA ARG A 52 14.50 3.37 -0.89
C ARG A 52 13.67 2.14 -1.18
N ARG A 53 12.62 1.91 -0.38
CA ARG A 53 11.71 0.79 -0.49
C ARG A 53 10.33 1.22 -0.02
N LEU A 54 9.31 0.87 -0.78
CA LEU A 54 7.92 0.96 -0.33
C LEU A 54 7.39 -0.45 -0.08
N GLN A 55 6.57 -0.60 0.94
CA GLN A 55 5.91 -1.86 1.26
C GLN A 55 4.51 -1.62 1.80
N LEU A 56 3.68 -2.66 1.75
CA LEU A 56 2.35 -2.70 2.35
C LEU A 56 1.92 -4.16 2.50
N THR A 57 0.90 -4.40 3.31
CA THR A 57 0.14 -5.66 3.30
C THR A 57 -1.24 -5.42 2.73
N VAL A 58 -1.78 -6.43 2.05
CA VAL A 58 -3.12 -6.39 1.48
C VAL A 58 -3.78 -7.75 1.65
N GLN A 59 -5.07 -7.76 1.97
CA GLN A 59 -5.83 -9.00 2.04
C GLN A 59 -5.84 -9.66 0.66
N LYS A 60 -5.50 -10.96 0.58
CA LYS A 60 -5.46 -11.72 -0.68
C LYS A 60 -6.74 -11.60 -1.51
N ARG A 61 -7.91 -11.51 -0.85
CA ARG A 61 -9.22 -11.34 -1.50
C ARG A 61 -9.47 -9.94 -2.09
N ASN A 62 -8.69 -8.93 -1.72
CA ASN A 62 -8.82 -7.58 -2.25
C ASN A 62 -8.10 -7.48 -3.60
N LEU A 63 -8.66 -8.17 -4.59
CA LEU A 63 -8.08 -8.28 -5.92
C LEU A 63 -7.88 -6.91 -6.57
N ALA A 64 -8.80 -5.96 -6.39
CA ALA A 64 -8.65 -4.63 -6.95
C ALA A 64 -7.37 -3.92 -6.48
N ALA A 65 -7.03 -4.02 -5.19
CA ALA A 65 -5.80 -3.45 -4.65
C ALA A 65 -4.56 -4.24 -5.10
N VAL A 66 -4.62 -5.58 -5.11
CA VAL A 66 -3.52 -6.44 -5.61
C VAL A 66 -3.14 -6.06 -7.05
N HIS A 67 -4.13 -6.01 -7.96
CA HIS A 67 -3.89 -5.65 -9.36
C HIS A 67 -3.36 -4.22 -9.52
N LEU A 68 -3.82 -3.27 -8.69
CA LEU A 68 -3.29 -1.91 -8.67
C LEU A 68 -1.80 -1.92 -8.31
N TYR A 69 -1.41 -2.59 -7.23
CA TYR A 69 -0.02 -2.60 -6.78
C TYR A 69 0.89 -3.33 -7.77
N GLU A 70 0.47 -4.47 -8.32
CA GLU A 70 1.20 -5.19 -9.37
C GLU A 70 1.42 -4.31 -10.61
N LYS A 71 0.38 -3.59 -11.08
CA LYS A 71 0.49 -2.63 -12.18
C LYS A 71 1.52 -1.53 -11.90
N MET A 72 1.68 -1.14 -10.63
CA MET A 72 2.63 -0.12 -10.19
C MET A 72 4.04 -0.67 -9.90
N GLY A 73 4.28 -1.96 -10.19
CA GLY A 73 5.58 -2.60 -10.04
C GLY A 73 5.87 -3.17 -8.64
N PHE A 74 4.88 -3.23 -7.75
CA PHE A 74 5.01 -4.00 -6.52
C PHE A 74 5.02 -5.50 -6.83
N ILE A 75 5.75 -6.26 -6.03
CA ILE A 75 5.80 -7.71 -6.11
C ILE A 75 5.30 -8.33 -4.81
N ILE A 76 4.68 -9.51 -4.90
CA ILE A 76 4.29 -10.27 -3.71
C ILE A 76 5.54 -10.96 -3.16
N GLU A 77 5.97 -10.55 -1.97
CA GLU A 77 7.14 -11.15 -1.30
C GLU A 77 6.77 -12.27 -0.32
N GLY A 78 5.48 -12.41 0.03
CA GLY A 78 5.03 -13.44 0.95
C GLY A 78 3.52 -13.45 1.20
N LEU A 79 3.08 -14.50 1.88
CA LEU A 79 1.72 -14.66 2.38
C LEU A 79 1.78 -14.88 3.88
N GLN A 80 0.87 -14.25 4.62
CA GLN A 80 0.74 -14.38 6.06
C GLN A 80 -0.67 -14.86 6.37
N GLU A 81 -0.80 -16.09 6.88
CA GLU A 81 -2.07 -16.58 7.41
C GLU A 81 -2.49 -15.75 8.62
N ARG A 82 -3.79 -15.51 8.77
CA ARG A 82 -4.36 -14.73 9.88
C ARG A 82 -3.83 -13.29 9.94
N GLY A 83 -3.49 -12.72 8.79
CA GLY A 83 -3.04 -11.34 8.65
C GLY A 83 -4.15 -10.31 8.88
N ALA A 84 -5.41 -10.73 8.86
CA ALA A 84 -6.53 -9.90 9.30
C ALA A 84 -7.55 -10.71 10.13
N CYS A 85 -8.25 -10.04 11.03
CA CYS A 85 -9.44 -10.57 11.70
C CYS A 85 -10.63 -9.71 11.29
N ILE A 86 -11.67 -10.33 10.74
CA ILE A 86 -12.88 -9.63 10.34
C ILE A 86 -13.92 -9.64 11.46
N GLU A 87 -14.94 -8.79 11.30
CA GLU A 87 -16.09 -8.78 12.20
C GLU A 87 -16.70 -10.19 12.27
N GLY A 88 -16.86 -10.70 13.50
CA GLY A 88 -17.25 -12.10 13.76
C GLY A 88 -16.11 -13.02 14.22
N GLY A 89 -14.86 -12.55 14.25
CA GLY A 89 -13.72 -13.28 14.83
C GLY A 89 -13.06 -14.29 13.88
N GLU A 90 -13.44 -14.29 12.60
CA GLU A 90 -12.80 -15.10 11.57
C GLU A 90 -11.48 -14.47 11.13
N PHE A 91 -10.43 -15.28 11.06
CA PHE A 91 -9.11 -14.87 10.57
C PHE A 91 -8.98 -15.13 9.07
N LEU A 92 -8.37 -14.17 8.37
CA LEU A 92 -8.01 -14.23 6.94
C LEU A 92 -6.51 -14.36 6.76
#